data_AF-A0A7J3X4Z3-F1
#
_entry.id   AF-A0A7J3X4Z3-F1
#
_cell.length_a   1.000
_cell.length_b   1.000
_cell.length_c   1.000
_cell.angle_alpha   90.00
_cell.angle_beta   90.00
_cell.angle_gamma   90.00
#
_symmetry.space_group_name_H-M   'P 1'
#
loop_
_entity.id
_entity.type
_entity.pdbx_description
1 polymer ?
#
loop_
_entity_poly.entity_id
_entity_poly.type
_entity_poly.pdbx_seq_one_letter_code
_entity_poly.pdbx_strand_id
1 'polypeptide(L)'
;AEGNPAGLSSGVAGDDYVRELTEWILGKLVRAVAKPVGFLARSSFMLSRVRALEESGKDILSKMEKGRRIADAMVREYYWGRLALVYVFKGDIDSRRVFTWLSLLERLGDTESLVSPERVGEAKLEPLGSEGDVDTYTPVKWVESYDGEAFSLERLCEEKLCAVPIRDVESFREFSSVYLVPLVERAAGRGRVILEGSKVRVRVTKDYEIWRVEGAGVTANIVLPVAGESR
;
A
#
# COMPACT_ATOMS: atom_id res chain seq x y z
N ALA A 1 4.78 -34.23 4.06
CA ALA A 1 5.71 -33.88 2.97
C ALA A 1 4.86 -33.36 1.84
N GLU A 2 4.76 -32.03 1.72
CA GLU A 2 4.33 -31.25 0.54
C GLU A 2 4.36 -29.78 0.97
N GLY A 3 4.94 -28.90 0.15
CA GLY A 3 4.96 -27.44 0.39
C GLY A 3 6.31 -26.80 0.75
N ASN A 4 7.43 -27.51 0.58
CA ASN A 4 8.76 -26.92 0.72
C ASN A 4 9.22 -26.33 -0.62
N PRO A 5 9.58 -25.03 -0.74
CA PRO A 5 10.26 -24.52 -1.93
C PRO A 5 11.73 -24.99 -2.03
N ALA A 6 12.17 -25.94 -1.19
CA ALA A 6 13.48 -26.58 -1.32
C ALA A 6 13.60 -27.56 -2.52
N GLY A 7 12.73 -27.44 -3.53
CA GLY A 7 12.89 -28.06 -4.84
C GLY A 7 13.60 -27.16 -5.87
N LEU A 8 14.21 -26.05 -5.43
CA LEU A 8 14.95 -25.16 -6.30
C LEU A 8 16.25 -25.83 -6.74
N SER A 9 16.28 -26.27 -7.99
CA SER A 9 17.47 -26.76 -8.66
C SER A 9 18.58 -25.71 -8.58
N SER A 10 19.81 -26.15 -8.36
CA SER A 10 21.00 -25.32 -8.47
C SER A 10 21.05 -24.70 -9.87
N GLY A 11 20.74 -23.40 -10.00
CA GLY A 11 20.86 -22.67 -11.28
C GLY A 11 19.84 -21.58 -11.59
N VAL A 12 18.88 -21.28 -10.71
CA VAL A 12 17.88 -20.21 -10.97
C VAL A 12 18.55 -18.82 -10.84
N ALA A 13 18.42 -17.98 -11.87
CA ALA A 13 18.90 -16.60 -11.85
C ALA A 13 18.13 -15.78 -10.78
N GLY A 14 18.76 -14.75 -10.22
CA GLY A 14 18.16 -13.96 -9.12
C GLY A 14 16.76 -13.42 -9.42
N ASP A 15 16.52 -13.00 -10.67
CA ASP A 15 15.23 -12.47 -11.11
C ASP A 15 14.14 -13.56 -11.17
N ASP A 16 14.49 -14.76 -11.61
CA ASP A 16 13.56 -15.89 -11.67
C ASP A 16 13.15 -16.33 -10.25
N TYR A 17 14.09 -16.33 -9.31
CA TYR A 17 13.80 -16.62 -7.90
C TYR A 17 12.84 -15.59 -7.27
N VAL A 18 13.08 -14.29 -7.53
CA VAL A 18 12.21 -13.22 -7.03
C VAL A 18 10.81 -13.33 -7.65
N ARG A 19 10.71 -13.64 -8.95
CA ARG A 19 9.44 -13.84 -9.63
C ARG A 19 8.64 -14.99 -9.02
N GLU A 20 9.24 -16.17 -8.89
CA GLU A 20 8.58 -17.35 -8.31
C GLU A 20 8.11 -17.10 -6.87
N LEU A 21 8.93 -16.44 -6.06
CA LEU A 21 8.55 -16.08 -4.70
C LEU A 21 7.38 -15.09 -4.68
N THR A 22 7.39 -14.10 -5.57
CA THR A 22 6.31 -13.10 -5.69
C THR A 22 5.00 -13.75 -6.10
N GLU A 23 5.03 -14.62 -7.12
CA GLU A 23 3.86 -15.37 -7.57
C GLU A 23 3.32 -16.29 -6.46
N TRP A 24 4.19 -16.95 -5.71
CA TRP A 24 3.78 -17.79 -4.57
C TRP A 24 3.10 -16.97 -3.47
N ILE A 25 3.66 -15.82 -3.10
CA ILE A 25 3.07 -14.91 -2.09
C ILE A 25 1.73 -14.40 -2.59
N LEU A 26 1.66 -13.86 -3.82
CA LEU A 26 0.43 -13.31 -4.40
C LEU A 26 -0.65 -14.38 -4.59
N GLY A 27 -0.25 -15.62 -4.87
CA GLY A 27 -1.18 -16.75 -4.94
C GLY A 27 -1.88 -17.03 -3.61
N LYS A 28 -1.26 -16.66 -2.47
CA LYS A 28 -1.83 -16.82 -1.13
C LYS A 28 -2.38 -15.53 -0.52
N LEU A 29 -1.86 -14.37 -0.91
CA LEU A 29 -2.25 -13.08 -0.36
C LEU A 29 -3.67 -12.72 -0.82
N VAL A 30 -4.58 -12.62 0.14
CA VAL A 30 -5.95 -12.14 -0.09
C VAL A 30 -5.97 -10.61 -0.05
N ARG A 31 -5.24 -10.02 0.90
CA ARG A 31 -5.24 -8.58 1.14
C ARG A 31 -3.95 -8.12 1.78
N ALA A 32 -3.43 -6.99 1.32
CA ALA A 32 -2.45 -6.21 2.06
C ALA A 32 -2.99 -4.79 2.22
N VAL A 33 -3.16 -4.33 3.46
CA VAL A 33 -3.74 -3.01 3.73
C VAL A 33 -3.06 -2.34 4.90
N ALA A 34 -3.02 -1.01 4.87
CA ALA A 34 -2.47 -0.20 5.94
C ALA A 34 -3.57 0.52 6.73
N LYS A 35 -3.27 0.81 7.99
CA LYS A 35 -4.07 1.66 8.89
C LYS A 35 -3.16 2.67 9.60
N PRO A 36 -3.46 3.97 9.57
CA PRO A 36 -2.81 4.94 10.44
C PRO A 36 -3.12 4.64 11.91
N VAL A 37 -2.09 4.51 12.75
CA VAL A 37 -2.21 4.27 14.21
C VAL A 37 -2.00 5.59 15.00
N GLY A 38 -1.69 6.66 14.29
CA GLY A 38 -1.56 8.02 14.83
C GLY A 38 -1.52 9.03 13.69
N PHE A 39 -1.13 10.27 14.01
CA PHE A 39 -0.97 11.33 13.02
C PHE A 39 0.14 10.98 12.02
N LEU A 40 -0.09 11.28 10.74
CA LEU A 40 0.92 11.24 9.70
C LEU A 40 1.28 12.67 9.28
N ALA A 41 2.57 12.99 9.24
CA ALA A 41 3.06 14.24 8.69
C ALA A 41 3.40 14.05 7.22
N ARG A 42 2.88 14.93 6.35
CA ARG A 42 3.25 14.98 4.93
C ARG A 42 4.39 15.97 4.74
N SER A 43 5.39 15.62 3.94
CA SER A 43 6.49 16.51 3.54
C SER A 43 6.80 16.32 2.06
N SER A 44 6.73 17.41 1.29
CA SER A 44 7.12 17.39 -0.12
C SER A 44 8.61 17.66 -0.25
N PHE A 45 9.33 16.76 -0.93
CA PHE A 45 10.74 16.89 -1.22
C PHE A 45 10.92 17.11 -2.73
N MET A 46 11.55 18.21 -3.12
CA MET A 46 11.85 18.49 -4.53
C MET A 46 13.27 18.05 -4.86
N LEU A 47 13.41 17.01 -5.68
CA LEU A 47 14.71 16.52 -6.17
C LEU A 47 15.31 17.36 -7.32
N SER A 48 14.57 18.34 -7.88
CA SER A 48 15.02 19.10 -9.06
C SER A 48 16.28 19.94 -8.87
N ARG A 49 16.48 20.52 -7.68
CA ARG A 49 17.52 21.56 -7.50
C ARG A 49 18.93 21.02 -7.63
N VAL A 50 19.14 19.71 -7.50
CA VAL A 50 20.47 19.10 -7.56
C VAL A 50 20.87 18.78 -9.01
N ARG A 51 19.96 18.21 -9.83
CA ARG A 51 20.26 17.90 -11.25
C ARG A 51 20.41 19.14 -12.13
N ALA A 52 19.71 20.24 -11.81
CA ALA A 52 19.91 21.51 -12.50
C ALA A 52 21.30 22.14 -12.24
N LEU A 53 22.04 21.67 -11.22
CA LEU A 53 23.44 22.05 -10.99
C LEU A 53 24.42 21.14 -11.77
N GLU A 54 23.96 19.99 -12.27
CA GLU A 54 24.73 19.07 -13.12
C GLU A 54 24.67 19.45 -14.61
N GLU A 55 23.63 20.17 -15.04
CA GLU A 55 23.50 20.69 -16.40
C GLU A 55 24.12 22.08 -16.56
N SER A 56 24.76 22.35 -17.71
CA SER A 56 25.28 23.68 -18.00
C SER A 56 24.12 24.68 -18.14
N GLY A 57 24.26 25.90 -17.59
CA GLY A 57 23.18 26.90 -17.61
C GLY A 57 22.67 27.26 -19.02
N LYS A 58 23.47 27.03 -20.07
CA LYS A 58 23.08 27.24 -21.47
C LYS A 58 22.09 26.19 -21.97
N ASP A 59 22.22 24.94 -21.54
CA ASP A 59 21.33 23.84 -21.94
C ASP A 59 19.95 23.99 -21.30
N ILE A 60 19.91 24.43 -20.04
CA ILE A 60 18.68 24.72 -19.30
C ILE A 60 17.89 25.84 -19.98
N LEU A 61 18.55 26.96 -20.30
CA LEU A 61 17.92 28.10 -20.99
C LEU A 61 17.40 27.70 -22.38
N SER A 62 18.17 26.92 -23.14
CA SER A 62 17.72 26.43 -24.46
C SER A 62 16.51 25.50 -24.35
N LYS A 63 16.42 24.67 -23.31
CA LYS A 63 15.24 23.83 -23.05
C LYS A 63 14.02 24.69 -22.68
N MET A 64 14.18 25.71 -21.84
CA MET A 64 13.11 26.65 -21.48
C MET A 64 12.57 27.43 -22.69
N GLU A 65 13.45 27.99 -23.51
CA GLU A 65 13.08 28.76 -24.70
C GLU A 65 12.31 27.90 -25.72
N LYS A 66 12.60 26.59 -25.77
CA LYS A 66 11.90 25.63 -26.64
C LYS A 66 10.61 25.10 -26.04
N GLY A 67 10.14 25.65 -24.91
CA GLY A 67 8.96 25.17 -24.18
C GLY A 67 9.10 23.74 -23.68
N ARG A 68 10.33 23.18 -23.67
CA ARG A 68 10.59 21.84 -23.15
C ARG A 68 10.58 21.97 -21.64
N ARG A 69 9.75 21.14 -21.01
CA ARG A 69 9.71 21.02 -19.57
C ARG A 69 11.14 20.71 -19.11
N ILE A 70 11.70 21.51 -18.20
CA ILE A 70 12.89 21.12 -17.40
C ILE A 70 12.38 20.04 -16.42
N ALA A 71 11.88 18.95 -16.97
CA ALA A 71 11.15 17.92 -16.27
C ALA A 71 12.14 16.90 -15.80
N ASP A 72 12.73 17.21 -14.65
CA ASP A 72 13.03 16.16 -13.68
C ASP A 72 12.91 16.67 -12.25
N ALA A 73 12.03 17.67 -12.04
CA ALA A 73 11.51 17.98 -10.72
C ALA A 73 10.57 16.86 -10.29
N MET A 74 11.13 15.75 -9.81
CA MET A 74 10.38 14.81 -8.99
C MET A 74 10.06 15.53 -7.68
N VAL A 75 8.84 16.06 -7.58
CA VAL A 75 8.25 16.38 -6.28
C VAL A 75 7.78 15.05 -5.71
N ARG A 76 8.50 14.54 -4.72
CA ARG A 76 8.09 13.35 -3.97
C ARG A 76 7.39 13.79 -2.70
N GLU A 77 6.31 13.11 -2.35
CA GLU A 77 5.65 13.31 -1.07
C GLU A 77 6.02 12.15 -0.15
N TYR A 78 6.65 12.48 0.98
CA TYR A 78 6.98 11.53 2.02
C TYR A 78 6.01 11.70 3.19
N TYR A 79 5.58 10.56 3.71
CA TYR A 79 4.74 10.49 4.90
C TYR A 79 5.55 9.94 6.06
N TRP A 80 5.43 10.59 7.21
CA TRP A 80 6.13 10.21 8.43
C TRP A 80 5.11 9.93 9.53
N GLY A 81 5.16 8.76 10.14
CA GLY A 81 4.26 8.38 11.22
C GLY A 81 4.21 6.88 11.43
N ARG A 82 3.18 6.42 12.14
CA ARG A 82 2.99 5.01 12.50
C ARG A 82 1.83 4.41 11.71
N LEU A 83 2.12 3.32 11.01
CA LEU A 83 1.15 2.53 10.27
C LEU A 83 1.10 1.11 10.84
N ALA A 84 -0.10 0.56 10.95
CA ALA A 84 -0.29 -0.88 11.07
C ALA A 84 -0.47 -1.45 9.66
N LEU A 85 0.24 -2.53 9.36
CA LEU A 85 0.12 -3.27 8.12
C LEU A 85 -0.58 -4.58 8.42
N VAL A 86 -1.65 -4.86 7.69
CA VAL A 86 -2.45 -6.07 7.82
C VAL A 86 -2.29 -6.87 6.54
N TYR A 87 -1.72 -8.06 6.67
CA TYR A 87 -1.60 -9.04 5.60
C TYR A 87 -2.54 -10.21 5.90
N VAL A 88 -3.46 -10.47 4.99
CA VAL A 88 -4.39 -11.60 5.08
C VAL A 88 -4.02 -12.61 4.02
N PHE A 89 -3.76 -13.84 4.45
CA PHE A 89 -3.41 -14.96 3.58
C PHE A 89 -4.53 -16.00 3.60
N LYS A 90 -4.74 -16.69 2.47
CA LYS A 90 -5.63 -17.83 2.37
C LYS A 90 -4.88 -19.13 2.63
N GLY A 91 -5.58 -20.09 3.25
CA GLY A 91 -5.06 -21.41 3.57
C GLY A 91 -3.88 -21.37 4.55
N ASP A 92 -3.21 -22.51 4.68
CA ASP A 92 -2.07 -22.63 5.59
C ASP A 92 -0.83 -21.92 5.00
N ILE A 93 -0.32 -20.96 5.74
CA ILE A 93 0.99 -20.34 5.52
C ILE A 93 1.84 -20.56 6.76
N ASP A 94 3.13 -20.80 6.57
CA ASP A 94 4.07 -20.90 7.68
C ASP A 94 4.20 -19.53 8.36
N SER A 95 3.45 -19.34 9.45
CA SER A 95 3.39 -18.07 10.16
C SER A 95 4.76 -17.67 10.71
N ARG A 96 5.63 -18.63 11.09
CA ARG A 96 6.99 -18.34 11.57
C ARG A 96 7.84 -17.70 10.48
N ARG A 97 7.74 -18.20 9.26
CA ARG A 97 8.47 -17.64 8.12
C ARG A 97 7.97 -16.24 7.78
N VAL A 98 6.65 -16.03 7.80
CA VAL A 98 6.05 -14.70 7.59
C VAL A 98 6.49 -13.73 8.69
N PHE A 99 6.51 -14.14 9.96
CA PHE A 99 6.97 -13.29 11.06
C PHE A 99 8.43 -12.93 10.97
N THR A 100 9.27 -13.89 10.61
CA THR A 100 10.69 -13.64 10.41
C THR A 100 10.87 -12.59 9.32
N TRP A 101 10.20 -12.75 8.18
CA TRP A 101 10.26 -11.80 7.08
C TRP A 101 9.74 -10.41 7.47
N LEU A 102 8.56 -10.31 8.07
CA LEU A 102 7.97 -9.02 8.49
C LEU A 102 8.83 -8.30 9.55
N SER A 103 9.52 -9.05 10.40
CA SER A 103 10.42 -8.48 11.43
C SER A 103 11.72 -7.94 10.85
N LEU A 104 12.08 -8.35 9.63
CA LEU A 104 13.28 -7.90 8.90
C LEU A 104 12.96 -6.79 7.87
N LEU A 105 11.73 -6.26 7.89
CA LEU A 105 11.32 -5.22 6.96
C LEU A 105 11.96 -3.88 7.35
N GLU A 106 12.93 -3.41 6.55
CA GLU A 106 13.64 -2.15 6.82
C GLU A 106 13.21 -1.00 5.88
N ARG A 107 12.45 -1.31 4.82
CA ARG A 107 12.06 -0.36 3.78
C ARG A 107 10.69 -0.66 3.18
N LEU A 108 9.90 0.38 2.91
CA LEU A 108 8.66 0.30 2.14
C LEU A 108 8.60 1.44 1.12
N GLY A 109 8.89 1.15 -0.14
CA GLY A 109 8.90 2.15 -1.22
C GLY A 109 10.30 2.39 -1.75
N ASP A 110 10.64 3.66 -1.98
CA ASP A 110 11.95 4.04 -2.51
C ASP A 110 13.08 3.91 -1.48
N THR A 111 14.30 4.21 -1.91
CA THR A 111 15.51 4.09 -1.10
C THR A 111 15.47 4.88 0.21
N GLU A 112 14.70 5.97 0.23
CA GLU A 112 14.55 6.92 1.33
C GLU A 112 13.41 6.55 2.29
N SER A 113 12.54 5.60 1.91
CA SER A 113 11.36 5.18 2.68
C SER A 113 11.70 4.09 3.70
N LEU A 114 12.51 4.45 4.70
CA LEU A 114 12.92 3.57 5.79
C LEU A 114 11.77 3.28 6.76
N VAL A 115 11.66 2.02 7.20
CA VAL A 115 10.69 1.60 8.21
C VAL A 115 11.36 0.75 9.28
N SER A 116 10.77 0.73 10.48
CA SER A 116 11.22 -0.11 11.58
C SER A 116 10.00 -0.78 12.21
N PRO A 117 9.87 -2.12 12.15
CA PRO A 117 8.75 -2.83 12.74
C PRO A 117 8.80 -2.74 14.27
N GLU A 118 7.81 -2.12 14.89
CA GLU A 118 7.73 -2.04 16.36
C GLU A 118 7.17 -3.34 16.97
N ARG A 119 6.17 -3.94 16.30
CA ARG A 119 5.49 -5.15 16.73
C ARG A 119 5.03 -5.94 15.52
N VAL A 120 5.16 -7.26 15.61
CA VAL A 120 4.69 -8.20 14.61
C VAL A 120 4.01 -9.36 15.36
N GLY A 121 2.85 -9.81 14.90
CA GLY A 121 2.16 -10.93 15.53
C GLY A 121 0.96 -11.42 14.74
N GLU A 122 0.43 -12.58 15.14
CA GLU A 122 -0.83 -13.11 14.62
C GLU A 122 -1.99 -12.19 15.02
N ALA A 123 -2.97 -12.09 14.12
CA ALA A 123 -4.18 -11.35 14.35
C ALA A 123 -5.39 -12.27 14.25
N LYS A 124 -6.37 -12.05 15.13
CA LYS A 124 -7.68 -12.70 15.05
C LYS A 124 -8.53 -11.99 14.01
N LEU A 125 -9.32 -12.77 13.27
CA LEU A 125 -10.30 -12.29 12.31
C LEU A 125 -11.71 -12.63 12.81
N GLU A 126 -12.57 -11.62 12.91
CA GLU A 126 -13.97 -11.76 13.32
C GLU A 126 -14.87 -11.10 12.26
N PRO A 127 -15.85 -11.81 11.68
CA PRO A 127 -16.76 -11.23 10.70
C PRO A 127 -17.70 -10.22 11.37
N LEU A 128 -17.88 -9.06 10.75
CA LEU A 128 -18.79 -7.99 11.18
C LEU A 128 -20.04 -7.87 10.29
N GLY A 129 -20.08 -8.59 9.17
CA GLY A 129 -21.18 -8.56 8.20
C GLY A 129 -20.97 -7.59 7.05
N SER A 130 -22.05 -7.22 6.36
CA SER A 130 -22.01 -6.49 5.09
C SER A 130 -22.08 -4.96 5.19
N GLU A 131 -22.30 -4.41 6.39
CA GLU A 131 -22.36 -2.96 6.62
C GLU A 131 -21.71 -2.57 7.94
N GLY A 132 -20.90 -1.51 7.94
CA GLY A 132 -20.21 -1.03 9.14
C GLY A 132 -19.08 -0.06 8.85
N ASP A 133 -18.38 0.36 9.90
CA ASP A 133 -17.23 1.25 9.80
C ASP A 133 -15.99 0.50 9.30
N VAL A 134 -15.28 1.10 8.35
CA VAL A 134 -13.98 0.66 7.85
C VAL A 134 -12.96 1.78 8.06
N ASP A 135 -11.79 1.43 8.57
CA ASP A 135 -10.70 2.37 8.90
C ASP A 135 -9.40 2.01 8.19
N THR A 136 -9.52 1.27 7.10
CA THR A 136 -8.44 0.89 6.20
C THR A 136 -8.79 1.21 4.74
N TYR A 137 -7.77 1.36 3.89
CA TYR A 137 -7.96 1.64 2.48
C TYR A 137 -8.79 0.53 1.83
N THR A 138 -9.86 0.88 1.12
CA THR A 138 -10.80 -0.10 0.52
C THR A 138 -11.11 0.26 -0.93
N PRO A 139 -10.98 -0.66 -1.91
CA PRO A 139 -11.37 -0.41 -3.28
C PRO A 139 -12.85 -0.05 -3.38
N VAL A 140 -13.18 1.05 -4.06
CA VAL A 140 -14.57 1.48 -4.27
C VAL A 140 -15.39 0.41 -4.98
N LYS A 141 -14.76 -0.40 -5.85
CA LYS A 141 -15.43 -1.51 -6.56
C LYS A 141 -15.95 -2.63 -5.63
N TRP A 142 -15.54 -2.65 -4.35
CA TRP A 142 -16.02 -3.60 -3.33
C TRP A 142 -17.19 -3.06 -2.51
N VAL A 143 -17.62 -1.82 -2.78
CA VAL A 143 -18.55 -1.07 -1.96
C VAL A 143 -19.77 -0.69 -2.79
N GLU A 144 -20.97 -0.98 -2.28
CA GLU A 144 -22.25 -0.56 -2.87
C GLU A 144 -22.56 0.90 -2.54
N SER A 145 -22.37 1.28 -1.28
CA SER A 145 -22.56 2.64 -0.81
C SER A 145 -21.61 2.96 0.34
N TYR A 146 -21.22 4.22 0.47
CA TYR A 146 -20.41 4.71 1.57
C TYR A 146 -20.93 6.06 2.03
N ASP A 147 -20.82 6.31 3.34
CA ASP A 147 -21.10 7.58 3.98
C ASP A 147 -19.99 7.92 4.99
N GLY A 148 -19.93 9.20 5.33
CA GLY A 148 -18.89 9.74 6.22
C GLY A 148 -18.46 11.14 5.79
N GLU A 149 -18.04 11.93 6.78
CA GLU A 149 -17.70 13.34 6.55
C GLU A 149 -16.21 13.55 6.19
N ALA A 150 -15.37 12.52 6.36
CA ALA A 150 -13.92 12.71 6.40
C ALA A 150 -13.15 11.49 5.83
N PHE A 151 -13.00 11.45 4.51
CA PHE A 151 -12.14 10.51 3.78
C PHE A 151 -11.74 11.10 2.43
N SER A 152 -10.78 10.49 1.74
CA SER A 152 -10.45 10.83 0.36
C SER A 152 -10.67 9.65 -0.60
N LEU A 153 -10.81 9.99 -1.88
CA LEU A 153 -10.88 9.03 -2.97
C LEU A 153 -9.58 9.11 -3.75
N GLU A 154 -8.73 8.09 -3.60
CA GLU A 154 -7.41 8.07 -4.23
C GLU A 154 -7.30 6.91 -5.21
N ARG A 155 -6.60 7.11 -6.32
CA ARG A 155 -6.26 6.01 -7.23
C ARG A 155 -4.99 5.32 -6.74
N LEU A 156 -5.13 4.08 -6.29
CA LEU A 156 -4.02 3.27 -5.75
C LEU A 156 -3.84 2.00 -6.60
N CYS A 157 -2.63 1.43 -6.50
CA CYS A 157 -2.28 0.18 -7.16
C CYS A 157 -2.91 -1.02 -6.44
N GLU A 158 -3.42 -1.97 -7.20
CA GLU A 158 -3.91 -3.24 -6.65
C GLU A 158 -2.75 -4.18 -6.31
N GLU A 159 -2.97 -5.13 -5.40
CA GLU A 159 -1.93 -6.04 -4.90
C GLU A 159 -1.24 -6.85 -6.03
N LYS A 160 -1.98 -7.14 -7.11
CA LYS A 160 -1.46 -7.85 -8.30
C LYS A 160 -0.32 -7.10 -8.99
N LEU A 161 -0.18 -5.80 -8.74
CA LEU A 161 0.88 -4.99 -9.34
C LEU A 161 2.28 -5.43 -8.92
N CYS A 162 2.44 -6.07 -7.75
CA CYS A 162 3.77 -6.48 -7.27
C CYS A 162 4.51 -7.44 -8.23
N ALA A 163 3.82 -8.12 -9.14
CA ALA A 163 4.42 -9.01 -10.14
C ALA A 163 4.61 -8.39 -11.53
N VAL A 164 4.13 -7.16 -11.78
CA VAL A 164 4.07 -6.57 -13.13
C VAL A 164 4.88 -5.27 -13.20
N PRO A 165 5.91 -5.18 -14.07
CA PRO A 165 6.63 -3.93 -14.28
C PRO A 165 5.76 -2.95 -15.09
N ILE A 166 5.30 -1.88 -14.45
CA ILE A 166 4.57 -0.80 -15.12
C ILE A 166 5.53 0.18 -15.74
N ARG A 167 5.44 0.35 -17.06
CA ARG A 167 6.32 1.25 -17.83
C ARG A 167 5.58 2.42 -18.48
N ASP A 168 4.25 2.37 -18.52
CA ASP A 168 3.41 3.40 -19.13
C ASP A 168 2.13 3.65 -18.32
N VAL A 169 1.45 4.75 -18.67
CA VAL A 169 0.26 5.24 -17.99
C VAL A 169 -0.95 4.35 -18.22
N GLU A 170 -1.02 3.66 -19.37
CA GLU A 170 -2.14 2.76 -19.69
C GLU A 170 -2.08 1.51 -18.82
N SER A 171 -0.90 0.90 -18.72
CA SER A 171 -0.61 -0.19 -17.80
C SER A 171 -0.91 0.22 -16.36
N PHE A 172 -0.49 1.42 -15.93
CA PHE A 172 -0.83 1.91 -14.57
C PHE A 172 -2.35 1.97 -14.33
N ARG A 173 -3.14 2.39 -15.32
CA ARG A 173 -4.60 2.47 -15.19
C ARG A 173 -5.25 1.10 -15.11
N GLU A 174 -4.71 0.10 -15.79
CA GLU A 174 -5.19 -1.29 -15.75
C GLU A 174 -5.05 -1.89 -14.35
N PHE A 175 -3.91 -1.64 -13.69
CA PHE A 175 -3.59 -2.22 -12.38
C PHE A 175 -3.83 -1.27 -11.20
N SER A 176 -4.63 -0.22 -11.40
CA SER A 176 -5.05 0.69 -10.33
C SER A 176 -6.55 0.83 -10.26
N SER A 177 -7.07 0.99 -9.06
CA SER A 177 -8.48 1.33 -8.83
C SER A 177 -8.60 2.52 -7.90
N VAL A 178 -9.81 3.07 -7.79
CA VAL A 178 -10.12 4.13 -6.84
C VAL A 178 -10.42 3.47 -5.50
N TYR A 179 -9.81 3.98 -4.43
CA TYR A 179 -9.93 3.50 -3.06
C TYR A 179 -10.56 4.59 -2.20
N LEU A 180 -11.43 4.15 -1.28
CA LEU A 180 -11.77 4.89 -0.09
C LEU A 180 -10.55 4.90 0.82
N VAL A 181 -10.05 6.09 1.13
CA VAL A 181 -8.89 6.30 1.98
C VAL A 181 -9.35 6.99 3.26
N PRO A 182 -9.38 6.27 4.41
CA PRO A 182 -9.87 6.81 5.67
C PRO A 182 -8.78 7.67 6.34
N LEU A 183 -8.42 8.75 5.65
CA LEU A 183 -7.52 9.79 6.10
C LEU A 183 -8.20 11.14 5.95
N VAL A 184 -7.97 12.02 6.92
CA VAL A 184 -8.46 13.40 6.88
C VAL A 184 -7.33 14.38 7.15
N GLU A 185 -7.27 15.43 6.34
CA GLU A 185 -6.39 16.57 6.58
C GLU A 185 -6.93 17.42 7.74
N ARG A 186 -6.12 17.61 8.77
CA ARG A 186 -6.39 18.50 9.91
C ARG A 186 -5.36 19.61 9.98
N ALA A 187 -5.82 20.83 10.24
CA ALA A 187 -4.94 21.95 10.47
C ALA A 187 -4.23 21.79 11.83
N ALA A 188 -2.90 21.79 11.80
CA ALA A 188 -2.04 21.70 12.98
C ALA A 188 -1.43 23.06 13.39
N GLY A 189 -2.06 24.16 12.94
CA GLY A 189 -1.59 25.53 13.16
C GLY A 189 -0.41 25.93 12.26
N ARG A 190 -0.13 27.24 12.16
CA ARG A 190 0.99 27.82 11.37
C ARG A 190 1.07 27.32 9.92
N GLY A 191 -0.08 27.08 9.27
CA GLY A 191 -0.15 26.59 7.89
C GLY A 191 0.28 25.12 7.71
N ARG A 192 0.40 24.35 8.80
CA ARG A 192 0.75 22.92 8.74
C ARG A 192 -0.50 22.06 8.69
N VAL A 193 -0.41 20.96 7.95
CA VAL A 193 -1.46 19.94 7.83
C VAL A 193 -0.90 18.62 8.32
N ILE A 194 -1.67 17.94 9.15
CA ILE A 194 -1.44 16.54 9.55
C ILE A 194 -2.57 15.69 8.99
N LEU A 195 -2.27 14.43 8.74
CA LEU A 195 -3.27 13.44 8.36
C LEU A 195 -3.63 12.60 9.58
N GLU A 196 -4.93 12.49 9.84
CA GLU A 196 -5.47 11.64 10.90
C GLU A 196 -6.24 10.48 10.29
N GLY A 197 -6.13 9.30 10.90
CA GLY A 197 -7.01 8.18 10.56
C GLY A 197 -8.47 8.52 10.86
N SER A 198 -9.36 8.18 9.95
CA SER A 198 -10.79 8.34 10.09
C SER A 198 -11.51 6.99 9.96
N LYS A 199 -12.84 7.02 9.91
CA LYS A 199 -13.68 5.87 9.61
C LYS A 199 -14.64 6.26 8.50
N VAL A 200 -14.87 5.33 7.59
CA VAL A 200 -15.89 5.43 6.56
C VAL A 200 -16.88 4.33 6.80
N ARG A 201 -18.16 4.66 6.94
CA ARG A 201 -19.18 3.63 7.02
C ARG A 201 -19.53 3.20 5.60
N VAL A 202 -19.51 1.89 5.39
CA VAL A 202 -19.66 1.30 4.06
C VAL A 202 -20.68 0.18 4.12
N ARG A 203 -21.38 -0.02 3.01
CA ARG A 203 -22.08 -1.26 2.66
C ARG A 203 -21.32 -1.91 1.53
N VAL A 204 -20.85 -3.13 1.75
CA VAL A 204 -20.04 -3.86 0.77
C VAL A 204 -20.91 -4.63 -0.22
N THR A 205 -20.37 -4.91 -1.41
CA THR A 205 -21.07 -5.76 -2.39
C THR A 205 -21.14 -7.20 -1.88
N LYS A 206 -22.12 -7.97 -2.38
CA LYS A 206 -22.42 -9.36 -1.98
C LYS A 206 -21.23 -10.34 -1.93
N ASP A 207 -20.15 -10.06 -2.65
CA ASP A 207 -18.96 -10.93 -2.74
C ASP A 207 -17.91 -10.58 -1.67
N TYR A 208 -18.21 -9.62 -0.80
CA TYR A 208 -17.32 -9.11 0.24
C TYR A 208 -18.02 -9.03 1.59
N GLU A 209 -17.22 -9.00 2.64
CA GLU A 209 -17.65 -8.87 4.03
C GLU A 209 -16.66 -7.98 4.80
N ILE A 210 -17.14 -7.30 5.83
CA ILE A 210 -16.30 -6.52 6.74
C ILE A 210 -15.81 -7.44 7.85
N TRP A 211 -14.52 -7.39 8.13
CA TRP A 211 -13.86 -8.18 9.16
C TRP A 211 -13.14 -7.27 10.14
N ARG A 212 -13.29 -7.56 11.43
CA ARG A 212 -12.44 -7.02 12.48
C ARG A 212 -11.15 -7.83 12.55
N VAL A 213 -10.03 -7.12 12.51
CA VAL A 213 -8.70 -7.65 12.75
C VAL A 213 -8.20 -7.15 14.09
N GLU A 214 -7.77 -8.05 14.96
CA GLU A 214 -7.15 -7.70 16.25
C GLU A 214 -5.83 -8.43 16.44
N GLY A 215 -4.72 -7.69 16.46
CA GLY A 215 -3.38 -8.26 16.58
C GLY A 215 -2.30 -7.19 16.75
N ALA A 216 -1.15 -7.58 17.30
CA ALA A 216 0.00 -6.69 17.55
C ALA A 216 -0.32 -5.39 18.34
N GLY A 217 -1.43 -5.36 19.09
CA GLY A 217 -1.90 -4.19 19.83
C GLY A 217 -2.67 -3.16 19.00
N VAL A 218 -3.16 -3.54 17.82
CA VAL A 218 -3.98 -2.71 16.94
C VAL A 218 -5.26 -3.47 16.58
N THR A 219 -6.37 -2.73 16.51
CA THR A 219 -7.63 -3.19 15.92
C THR A 219 -7.85 -2.46 14.60
N ALA A 220 -8.30 -3.13 13.56
CA ALA A 220 -8.67 -2.55 12.28
C ALA A 220 -9.94 -3.22 11.74
N ASN A 221 -10.78 -2.48 11.03
CA ASN A 221 -11.88 -3.02 10.26
C ASN A 221 -11.50 -2.99 8.79
N ILE A 222 -11.47 -4.16 8.15
CA ILE A 222 -11.03 -4.35 6.77
C ILE A 222 -12.15 -4.99 5.96
N VAL A 223 -12.16 -4.76 4.65
CA VAL A 223 -13.04 -5.50 3.73
C VAL A 223 -12.28 -6.65 3.11
N LEU A 224 -12.87 -7.84 3.13
CA LEU A 224 -12.32 -9.06 2.53
C LEU A 224 -13.35 -9.72 1.61
N PRO A 225 -12.92 -10.43 0.56
CA PRO A 225 -13.82 -11.31 -0.19
C PRO A 225 -14.41 -12.40 0.70
N VAL A 226 -15.68 -12.77 0.47
CA VAL A 226 -16.32 -13.92 1.13
C VAL A 226 -15.63 -15.21 0.66
N ALA A 227 -15.36 -16.13 1.60
CA ALA A 227 -14.70 -17.40 1.30
C ALA A 227 -15.47 -18.19 0.22
N GLY A 228 -14.88 -18.33 -0.96
CA GLY A 228 -15.49 -18.95 -2.14
C GLY A 228 -15.08 -18.29 -3.46
N GLU A 229 -14.69 -17.02 -3.42
CA GLU A 229 -14.27 -16.26 -4.60
C GLU A 229 -12.82 -15.79 -4.49
N SER A 230 -11.87 -16.73 -4.56
CA SER A 230 -10.50 -16.38 -4.93
C SER A 230 -10.43 -16.27 -6.46
N ARG A 231 -10.28 -15.05 -6.98
CA ARG A 231 -9.89 -14.83 -8.39
C ARG A 231 -8.48 -15.33 -8.67
#